data_AF-A0A7S0DWV4-F1
#
_entry.id   AF-A0A7S0DWV4-F1
#
_cell.length_a   1.000
_cell.length_b   1.000
_cell.length_c   1.000
_cell.angle_alpha   90.00
_cell.angle_beta   90.00
_cell.angle_gamma   90.00
#
_symmetry.space_group_name_H-M   'P 1'
#
loop_
_entity.id
_entity.type
_entity.pdbx_description
1 polymer ?
#
loop_
_entity_poly.entity_id
_entity_poly.type
_entity_poly.pdbx_seq_one_letter_code
_entity_poly.pdbx_strand_id
1 'polypeptide(L)'
;GHAEVEAFLASLGLEQHAHSLIYNGFYTSLDALRAADYHELLECNVRPVHARLIVSNLKGAPRRASSSSAGEAEVVSFLRSIGLENCTQQVLDAGFASLDVLGQCSMNSLLDAGVKPVHARLIVSNL
;
A
#
# COMPACT_ATOMS: atom_id res chain seq x y z
N GLY A 1 -4.19 -12.04 -18.52
CA GLY A 1 -4.86 -11.28 -19.60
C GLY A 1 -6.36 -11.48 -19.56
N HIS A 2 -7.12 -10.39 -19.40
CA HIS A 2 -8.57 -10.23 -19.14
C HIS A 2 -9.12 -10.98 -17.93
N ALA A 3 -8.89 -12.29 -17.81
CA ALA A 3 -9.30 -13.08 -16.64
C ALA A 3 -8.72 -12.56 -15.31
N GLU A 4 -7.51 -11.99 -15.32
CA GLU A 4 -6.91 -11.36 -14.12
C GLU A 4 -7.59 -10.05 -13.74
N VAL A 5 -8.04 -9.28 -14.73
CA VAL A 5 -8.78 -8.02 -14.50
C VAL A 5 -10.17 -8.35 -13.98
N GLU A 6 -10.83 -9.36 -14.55
CA GLU A 6 -12.11 -9.88 -14.07
C GLU A 6 -11.99 -10.44 -12.65
N ALA A 7 -10.95 -11.23 -12.34
CA ALA A 7 -10.72 -11.77 -11.01
C ALA A 7 -10.43 -10.66 -9.97
N PHE A 8 -9.65 -9.65 -10.35
CA PHE A 8 -9.39 -8.49 -9.49
C PHE A 8 -10.68 -7.70 -9.22
N LEU A 9 -11.46 -7.40 -10.25
CA LEU A 9 -12.72 -6.70 -10.11
C LEU A 9 -13.75 -7.54 -9.35
N ALA A 10 -13.80 -8.86 -9.56
CA ALA A 10 -14.62 -9.77 -8.78
C ALA A 10 -14.24 -9.76 -7.30
N SER A 11 -12.94 -9.71 -6.98
CA SER A 11 -12.46 -9.57 -5.60
C SER A 11 -12.86 -8.24 -4.95
N LEU A 12 -13.22 -7.23 -5.73
CA LEU A 12 -13.76 -5.94 -5.28
C LEU A 12 -15.30 -5.87 -5.34
N GLY A 13 -15.98 -6.91 -5.83
CA GLY A 13 -17.43 -6.91 -6.08
C GLY A 13 -17.85 -6.09 -7.32
N LEU A 14 -16.91 -5.81 -8.22
CA LEU A 14 -17.06 -4.95 -9.40
C LEU A 14 -17.05 -5.73 -10.73
N GLU A 15 -17.28 -7.05 -10.71
CA GLU A 15 -17.27 -7.91 -11.91
C GLU A 15 -18.19 -7.39 -13.04
N GLN A 16 -19.34 -6.82 -12.68
CA GLN A 16 -20.31 -6.22 -13.60
C GLN A 16 -19.75 -5.05 -14.41
N HIS A 17 -18.70 -4.38 -13.91
CA HIS A 17 -18.00 -3.30 -14.59
C HIS A 17 -16.77 -3.78 -15.37
N ALA A 18 -16.34 -5.04 -15.18
CA ALA A 18 -15.19 -5.59 -15.88
C ALA A 18 -15.41 -5.60 -17.40
N HIS A 19 -16.61 -5.97 -17.83
CA HIS A 19 -16.95 -5.96 -19.26
C HIS A 19 -16.84 -4.55 -19.85
N SER A 20 -17.34 -3.52 -19.16
CA SER A 20 -17.21 -2.13 -19.61
C SER A 20 -15.76 -1.64 -19.62
N LEU A 21 -14.96 -2.00 -18.60
CA LEU A 21 -13.55 -1.61 -18.50
C LEU A 21 -12.67 -2.28 -19.56
N ILE A 22 -12.88 -3.56 -19.83
CA ILE A 22 -12.10 -4.32 -20.81
C ILE A 22 -12.43 -3.87 -22.23
N TYR A 23 -13.71 -3.61 -22.53
CA TYR A 23 -14.15 -3.30 -23.90
C TYR A 23 -14.20 -1.80 -24.22
N ASN A 24 -14.46 -0.91 -23.27
CA ASN A 24 -14.38 0.55 -23.51
C ASN A 24 -12.99 1.11 -23.20
N GLY A 25 -12.34 0.66 -22.13
CA GLY A 25 -11.04 1.18 -21.69
C GLY A 25 -9.83 0.40 -22.19
N PHE A 26 -10.05 -0.71 -22.91
CA PHE A 26 -9.00 -1.61 -23.37
C PHE A 26 -8.07 -2.11 -22.25
N TYR A 27 -8.56 -2.16 -21.00
CA TYR A 27 -7.82 -2.69 -19.85
C TYR A 27 -7.80 -4.22 -19.87
N THR A 28 -7.11 -4.77 -20.86
CA THR A 28 -6.98 -6.22 -21.09
C THR A 28 -5.97 -6.89 -20.15
N SER A 29 -5.25 -6.11 -19.34
CA SER A 29 -4.25 -6.59 -18.39
C SER A 29 -4.20 -5.72 -17.13
N LEU A 30 -3.81 -6.31 -15.98
CA LEU A 30 -3.66 -5.57 -14.72
C LEU A 30 -2.61 -4.46 -14.81
N ASP A 31 -1.57 -4.63 -15.63
CA ASP A 31 -0.58 -3.58 -15.90
C ASP A 31 -1.20 -2.37 -16.60
N ALA A 32 -2.05 -2.59 -17.60
CA ALA A 32 -2.79 -1.51 -18.27
C ALA A 32 -3.75 -0.82 -17.29
N LEU A 33 -4.44 -1.61 -16.43
CA LEU A 33 -5.33 -1.06 -15.41
C LEU A 33 -4.55 -0.28 -14.33
N ARG A 34 -3.33 -0.70 -13.97
CA ARG A 34 -2.44 0.03 -13.05
C ARG A 34 -1.93 1.35 -13.61
N ALA A 35 -1.72 1.41 -14.92
CA ALA A 35 -1.37 2.64 -15.61
C ALA A 35 -2.58 3.59 -15.79
N ALA A 36 -3.80 3.10 -15.52
CA ALA A 36 -5.02 3.88 -15.67
C ALA A 36 -5.15 5.00 -14.64
N ASP A 37 -5.49 6.19 -15.12
CA ASP A 37 -5.83 7.31 -14.27
C ASP A 37 -7.30 7.28 -13.83
N TYR A 38 -7.57 7.95 -12.71
CA TYR A 38 -8.94 8.13 -12.21
C TYR A 38 -9.87 8.73 -13.28
N HIS A 39 -9.34 9.60 -14.13
CA HIS A 39 -10.12 10.26 -15.18
C HIS A 39 -10.52 9.28 -16.29
N GLU A 40 -9.60 8.41 -16.74
CA GLU A 40 -9.89 7.42 -17.78
C GLU A 40 -10.91 6.38 -17.31
N LEU A 41 -10.89 6.03 -16.03
CA LEU A 41 -11.91 5.15 -15.44
C LEU A 41 -13.32 5.77 -15.48
N LEU A 42 -13.42 7.10 -15.29
CA LEU A 42 -14.69 7.81 -15.44
C LEU A 42 -15.17 7.82 -16.89
N GLU A 43 -14.26 7.97 -17.85
CA GLU A 43 -14.57 7.88 -19.29
C GLU A 43 -15.05 6.47 -19.68
N CYS A 44 -14.61 5.43 -18.96
CA CYS A 44 -15.10 4.06 -19.10
C CYS A 44 -16.48 3.80 -18.45
N ASN A 45 -17.19 4.85 -18.04
CA ASN A 45 -18.51 4.78 -17.42
C ASN A 45 -18.49 4.06 -16.05
N VAL A 46 -17.33 4.07 -15.37
CA VAL A 46 -17.21 3.59 -14.01
C VAL A 46 -17.65 4.68 -13.06
N ARG A 47 -18.48 4.33 -12.07
CA ARG A 47 -18.91 5.29 -11.04
C ARG A 47 -17.69 5.84 -10.29
N PRO A 48 -17.65 7.13 -9.92
CA PRO A 48 -16.50 7.75 -9.24
C PRO A 48 -16.09 7.03 -7.95
N VAL A 49 -17.06 6.49 -7.21
CA VAL A 49 -16.81 5.66 -6.02
C VAL A 49 -16.06 4.37 -6.38
N HIS A 50 -16.42 3.73 -7.48
CA HIS A 50 -15.79 2.51 -7.97
C HIS A 50 -14.42 2.78 -8.62
N ALA A 51 -14.29 3.89 -9.36
CA ALA A 51 -13.01 4.33 -9.91
C ALA A 51 -12.00 4.62 -8.80
N ARG A 52 -12.44 5.30 -7.72
CA ARG A 52 -11.61 5.45 -6.52
C ARG A 52 -11.23 4.10 -5.91
N LEU A 53 -12.17 3.18 -5.74
CA LEU A 53 -11.87 1.84 -5.21
C LEU A 53 -10.83 1.09 -6.05
N ILE A 54 -10.95 1.16 -7.38
CA ILE A 54 -10.03 0.53 -8.33
C ILE A 54 -8.65 1.18 -8.22
N VAL A 55 -8.55 2.52 -8.30
CA VAL A 55 -7.27 3.24 -8.17
C VAL A 55 -6.63 3.03 -6.81
N SER A 56 -7.42 3.06 -5.73
CA SER A 56 -6.94 2.80 -4.36
C SER A 56 -6.49 1.36 -4.17
N ASN A 57 -7.15 0.38 -4.79
CA ASN A 57 -6.70 -1.02 -4.75
C ASN A 57 -5.58 -1.31 -5.75
N LEU A 58 -5.34 -0.48 -6.76
CA LEU A 58 -4.23 -0.67 -7.71
C LEU A 58 -2.95 0.03 -7.23
N LYS A 59 -3.10 1.24 -6.66
CA LYS A 59 -2.05 1.97 -5.93
C LYS A 59 -1.79 1.36 -4.55
N GLY A 60 -2.80 0.76 -3.95
CA GLY A 60 -2.76 0.07 -2.67
C GLY A 60 -2.75 -1.46 -2.78
N ALA A 61 -2.65 -2.04 -3.98
CA ALA A 61 -2.21 -3.43 -4.13
C ALA A 61 -0.69 -3.43 -4.03
N PRO A 62 -0.09 -3.76 -2.86
CA PRO A 62 1.26 -4.23 -2.85
C PRO A 62 1.28 -5.43 -3.78
N ARG A 63 1.98 -5.24 -4.90
CA ARG A 63 2.51 -6.34 -5.68
C ARG A 63 3.18 -7.25 -4.64
N ARG A 64 2.64 -8.45 -4.47
CA ARG A 64 3.35 -9.57 -3.87
C ARG A 64 4.49 -9.93 -4.83
N ALA A 65 5.48 -9.05 -4.89
CA ALA A 65 6.71 -9.13 -5.66
C ALA A 65 7.67 -8.06 -5.10
N SER A 66 8.41 -8.45 -4.05
CA SER A 66 9.86 -8.23 -4.00
C SER A 66 10.38 -6.80 -4.19
N SER A 67 9.81 -5.81 -3.50
CA SER A 67 10.46 -4.51 -3.30
C SER A 67 10.20 -3.85 -1.94
N SER A 68 9.63 -4.58 -0.96
CA SER A 68 9.55 -4.08 0.42
C SER A 68 10.91 -4.13 1.15
N SER A 69 11.89 -4.88 0.63
CA SER A 69 13.18 -5.03 1.30
C SER A 69 14.00 -3.75 1.41
N ALA A 70 13.84 -2.73 0.55
CA ALA A 70 14.66 -1.53 0.64
C ALA A 70 14.30 -0.64 1.84
N GLY A 71 13.03 -0.23 1.94
CA GLY A 71 12.55 0.60 3.05
C GLY A 71 12.56 -0.16 4.38
N GLU A 72 12.14 -1.43 4.38
CA GLU A 72 12.17 -2.26 5.57
C GLU A 72 13.60 -2.50 6.05
N ALA A 73 14.56 -2.74 5.14
CA ALA A 73 15.96 -2.90 5.53
C ALA A 73 16.58 -1.61 6.09
N GLU A 74 16.18 -0.43 5.60
CA GLU A 74 16.59 0.84 6.21
C GLU A 74 16.02 0.99 7.62
N VAL A 75 14.73 0.69 7.82
CA VAL A 75 14.09 0.70 9.14
C VAL A 75 14.78 -0.32 10.07
N VAL A 76 15.05 -1.54 9.62
CA VAL A 76 15.78 -2.58 10.36
C VAL A 76 17.19 -2.12 10.71
N SER A 77 17.92 -1.50 9.78
CA SER A 77 19.29 -1.03 9.99
C SER A 77 19.34 0.15 10.99
N PHE A 78 18.35 1.03 10.93
CA PHE A 78 18.16 2.11 11.88
C PHE A 78 17.83 1.58 13.28
N LEU A 79 16.85 0.69 13.39
CA LEU A 79 16.46 0.05 14.65
C LEU A 79 17.61 -0.76 15.25
N ARG A 80 18.42 -1.45 14.42
CA ARG A 80 19.65 -2.12 14.87
C ARG A 80 20.66 -1.12 15.42
N SER A 81 20.82 0.05 14.79
CA SER A 81 21.77 1.08 15.22
C SER A 81 21.42 1.71 16.57
N ILE A 82 20.13 1.77 16.90
CA ILE A 82 19.62 2.24 18.21
C ILE A 82 19.35 1.10 19.21
N GLY A 83 19.67 -0.15 18.85
CA GLY A 83 19.52 -1.33 19.73
C GLY A 83 18.10 -1.89 19.86
N LEU A 84 17.19 -1.52 18.97
CA LEU A 84 15.77 -1.90 18.95
C LEU A 84 15.43 -2.98 17.91
N GLU A 85 16.38 -3.86 17.57
CA GLU A 85 16.17 -4.93 16.59
C GLU A 85 14.98 -5.85 16.91
N ASN A 86 14.72 -6.11 18.21
CA ASN A 86 13.57 -6.90 18.64
C ASN A 86 12.21 -6.20 18.45
N CYS A 87 12.20 -4.87 18.33
CA CYS A 87 10.97 -4.10 18.09
C CYS A 87 10.69 -3.88 16.61
N THR A 88 11.61 -4.24 15.73
CA THR A 88 11.46 -4.07 14.29
C THR A 88 10.24 -4.77 13.74
N GLN A 89 9.94 -5.99 14.20
CA GLN A 89 8.72 -6.68 13.79
C GLN A 89 7.45 -5.92 14.21
N GLN A 90 7.39 -5.36 15.42
CA GLN A 90 6.24 -4.55 15.86
C GLN A 90 6.09 -3.26 15.06
N VAL A 91 7.21 -2.63 14.70
CA VAL A 91 7.23 -1.39 13.92
C VAL A 91 6.80 -1.67 12.46
N LEU A 92 7.27 -2.76 11.87
CA LEU A 92 6.88 -3.18 10.53
C LEU A 92 5.41 -3.64 10.47
N ASP A 93 4.95 -4.39 11.47
CA ASP A 93 3.56 -4.87 11.58
C ASP A 93 2.57 -3.71 11.74
N ALA A 94 2.99 -2.64 12.43
CA ALA A 94 2.24 -1.40 12.52
C ALA A 94 2.21 -0.56 11.22
N GLY A 95 2.89 -1.00 10.17
CA GLY A 95 2.90 -0.34 8.87
C GLY A 95 4.02 0.70 8.69
N PHE A 96 4.97 0.78 9.62
CA PHE A 96 6.14 1.66 9.48
C PHE A 96 7.24 0.98 8.63
N ALA A 97 6.95 0.81 7.34
CA ALA A 97 7.83 0.12 6.41
C ALA A 97 8.94 1.01 5.79
N SER A 98 9.03 2.28 6.18
CA SER A 98 10.03 3.24 5.64
C SER A 98 10.43 4.29 6.68
N LEU A 99 11.68 4.78 6.62
CA LEU A 99 12.17 5.87 7.49
C LEU A 99 11.37 7.17 7.31
N ASP A 100 10.89 7.47 6.10
CA ASP A 100 10.07 8.66 5.84
C ASP A 100 8.75 8.60 6.62
N VAL A 101 8.10 7.43 6.63
CA VAL A 101 6.88 7.18 7.41
C VAL A 101 7.19 7.23 8.91
N LEU A 102 8.31 6.64 9.33
CA LEU A 102 8.76 6.66 10.73
C LEU A 102 9.02 8.10 11.21
N GLY A 103 9.64 8.94 10.37
CA GLY A 103 9.94 10.36 10.64
C GLY A 103 8.71 11.25 10.68
N GLN A 104 7.65 10.90 9.95
CA GLN A 104 6.35 11.58 10.04
C GLN A 104 5.52 11.10 11.23
N CYS A 105 5.91 10.03 11.91
CA CYS A 105 5.17 9.47 13.02
C CYS A 105 5.49 10.15 14.35
N SER A 106 4.43 10.45 15.11
CA SER A 106 4.55 10.97 16.46
C SER A 106 4.63 9.83 17.48
N MET A 107 5.11 10.15 18.68
CA MET A 107 5.19 9.19 19.79
C MET A 107 3.84 8.48 20.06
N ASN A 108 2.72 9.17 19.85
CA ASN A 108 1.37 8.59 19.94
C ASN A 108 1.11 7.47 18.91
N SER A 109 1.58 7.61 17.68
CA SER A 109 1.43 6.58 16.64
C SER A 109 2.24 5.33 16.95
N LEU A 110 3.44 5.49 17.53
CA LEU A 110 4.26 4.37 17.98
C LEU A 110 3.66 3.66 19.19
N LEU A 111 3.03 4.40 20.11
CA LEU A 111 2.32 3.82 21.25
C LEU A 111 1.07 3.04 20.81
N ASP A 112 0.32 3.58 19.84
CA ASP A 112 -0.85 2.91 19.25
C ASP A 112 -0.46 1.60 18.53
N ALA A 113 0.71 1.62 17.89
CA ALA A 113 1.38 0.44 17.32
C ALA A 113 1.87 -0.59 18.35
N GLY A 114 1.66 -0.38 19.65
CA GLY A 114 2.10 -1.29 20.71
C GLY A 114 3.58 -1.19 21.05
N VAL A 115 4.31 -0.23 20.47
CA VAL A 115 5.71 0.01 20.80
C VAL A 115 5.79 0.63 22.19
N LYS A 116 6.64 0.07 23.05
CA LYS A 116 6.82 0.58 24.41
C LYS A 116 7.21 2.07 24.39
N PRO A 117 6.73 2.90 25.34
CA PRO A 117 7.02 4.34 25.40
C PRO A 117 8.52 4.66 25.39
N VAL A 118 9.33 3.81 26.05
CA VAL A 118 10.79 3.95 26.07
C VAL A 118 11.40 3.78 24.67
N HIS A 119 10.90 2.82 23.89
CA HIS A 119 11.37 2.55 22.54
C HIS A 119 10.85 3.59 21.55
N ALA A 120 9.58 4.00 21.68
CA ALA A 120 9.00 5.07 20.89
C ALA A 120 9.79 6.38 21.04
N ARG A 121 10.17 6.70 22.29
CA ARG A 121 11.00 7.88 22.58
C ARG A 121 12.39 7.78 21.97
N LEU A 122 13.02 6.60 22.02
CA LEU A 122 14.32 6.36 21.39
C LEU A 122 14.26 6.53 19.87
N ILE A 123 13.21 6.00 19.22
CA ILE A 123 12.98 6.14 17.79
C ILE A 123 12.81 7.61 17.41
N VAL A 124 11.91 8.34 18.08
CA VAL A 124 11.66 9.77 17.82
C VAL A 124 12.89 10.64 18.13
N SER A 125 13.72 10.28 19.10
CA SER A 125 14.95 11.02 19.40
C SER A 125 16.12 10.74 18.44
N ASN A 126 16.04 9.69 17.63
CA ASN A 126 17.09 9.33 16.66
C ASN A 126 16.64 9.51 15.20
N LEU A 127 15.37 9.86 14.96
CA LEU A 127 14.84 10.32 13.69
C LEU A 127 15.23 11.78 13.44
#